data_AF-A0A973DXL8-F1
#
_entry.id   AF-A0A973DXL8-F1
#
_cell.length_a   1.000
_cell.length_b   1.000
_cell.length_c   1.000
_cell.angle_alpha   90.00
_cell.angle_beta   90.00
_cell.angle_gamma   90.00
#
_symmetry.space_group_name_H-M   'P 1'
#
loop_
_entity.id
_entity.type
_entity.pdbx_description
1 polymer ?
#
loop_
_entity_poly.entity_id
_entity_poly.type
_entity_poly.pdbx_seq_one_letter_code
_entity_poly.pdbx_strand_id
1 'polypeptide(L)'
;MHIAPFDNQNQAIVDVDHPLVPLNYFNIVKLTRGEIFDYAVPGYETCVVPATGTVDVDVEGAGYPALGNRGVDVWDGEPEGVYVPVGATTRLTCVSDTAEIFIAGAKYDRVLEPFDVRADALDLVQYGSDDTKTHRKIKHILGASHHDKVGRLLVSELFTVGAGGWSGFPSHKHDTDRLPDESRHDETYNFRFRPNYGSGVQMLQRVDNEPGDAYHIVDGSTMLIDKGYHPCAALPGYEMYYFTILGGLSQRSLKQYFQPTHEEQLHTIPGIMDMVAKFK
;
A
#
# COMPACT_ATOMS: atom_id res chain seq x y z
N MET A 1 13.43 -8.48 3.56
CA MET A 1 12.03 -8.76 3.93
C MET A 1 11.53 -7.69 4.88
N HIS A 2 11.87 -7.75 6.17
CA HIS A 2 11.51 -6.72 7.15
C HIS A 2 12.58 -5.63 7.24
N ILE A 3 12.15 -4.38 7.17
CA ILE A 3 12.95 -3.19 7.46
C ILE A 3 12.34 -2.56 8.72
N ALA A 4 13.10 -2.57 9.81
CA ALA A 4 12.72 -1.93 11.06
C ALA A 4 12.58 -0.40 10.86
N PRO A 5 11.71 0.29 11.62
CA PRO A 5 11.58 1.74 11.50
C PRO A 5 12.90 2.45 11.79
N PHE A 6 13.20 3.46 10.97
CA PHE A 6 14.38 4.30 11.10
C PHE A 6 14.09 5.68 10.49
N ASP A 7 14.94 6.65 10.78
CA ASP A 7 14.95 7.91 10.05
C ASP A 7 15.66 7.68 8.70
N ASN A 8 14.89 7.64 7.63
CA ASN A 8 15.39 7.44 6.27
C ASN A 8 15.98 8.72 5.65
N GLN A 9 15.99 9.85 6.36
CA GLN A 9 16.56 11.13 5.88
C GLN A 9 15.97 11.53 4.51
N ASN A 10 14.67 11.26 4.33
CA ASN A 10 13.93 11.44 3.07
C ASN A 10 14.52 10.68 1.85
N GLN A 11 15.40 9.70 2.07
CA GLN A 11 15.89 8.76 1.05
C GLN A 11 14.96 7.57 0.91
N ALA A 12 14.90 6.98 -0.29
CA ALA A 12 14.05 5.82 -0.56
C ALA A 12 14.32 4.67 0.43
N ILE A 13 13.24 4.12 1.00
CA ILE A 13 13.28 2.92 1.84
C ILE A 13 13.37 1.68 0.96
N VAL A 14 12.67 1.72 -0.18
CA VAL A 14 12.76 0.73 -1.27
C VAL A 14 13.09 1.49 -2.53
N ASP A 15 14.34 1.39 -2.97
CA ASP A 15 14.81 2.09 -4.15
C ASP A 15 14.52 1.31 -5.44
N VAL A 16 14.75 1.94 -6.59
CA VAL A 16 14.63 1.32 -7.91
C VAL A 16 15.48 0.05 -8.02
N ASP A 17 14.97 -0.94 -8.75
CA ASP A 17 15.61 -2.25 -8.95
C ASP A 17 15.99 -2.96 -7.63
N HIS A 18 15.24 -2.72 -6.54
CA HIS A 18 15.47 -3.37 -5.26
C HIS A 18 15.52 -4.91 -5.43
N PRO A 19 16.51 -5.62 -4.85
CA PRO A 19 16.78 -7.03 -5.15
C PRO A 19 15.65 -8.02 -4.80
N LEU A 20 14.75 -7.65 -3.89
CA LEU A 20 13.61 -8.49 -3.50
C LEU A 20 12.30 -8.12 -4.22
N VAL A 21 12.10 -6.84 -4.50
CA VAL A 21 10.84 -6.30 -5.02
C VAL A 21 11.14 -5.30 -6.14
N PRO A 22 11.81 -5.74 -7.23
CA PRO A 22 12.30 -4.84 -8.26
C PRO A 22 11.19 -4.09 -9.00
N LEU A 23 9.92 -4.48 -8.86
CA LEU A 23 8.80 -3.76 -9.46
C LEU A 23 8.30 -2.61 -8.60
N ASN A 24 8.69 -2.51 -7.33
CA ASN A 24 8.20 -1.48 -6.40
C ASN A 24 9.26 -0.41 -6.09
N TYR A 25 8.77 0.78 -5.76
CA TYR A 25 9.53 1.87 -5.14
C TYR A 25 8.74 2.37 -3.92
N PHE A 26 9.43 2.77 -2.86
CA PHE A 26 8.80 3.36 -1.69
C PHE A 26 9.73 4.35 -0.97
N ASN A 27 9.20 5.54 -0.70
CA ASN A 27 9.83 6.52 0.16
C ASN A 27 8.83 7.11 1.16
N ILE A 28 9.33 7.50 2.33
CA ILE A 28 8.61 8.33 3.30
C ILE A 28 9.36 9.65 3.39
N VAL A 29 8.69 10.75 3.06
CA VAL A 29 9.26 12.10 3.12
C VAL A 29 8.58 12.85 4.26
N LYS A 30 9.37 13.44 5.14
CA LYS A 30 8.90 14.31 6.23
C LYS A 30 9.33 15.73 5.96
N LEU A 31 8.37 16.65 5.96
CA LEU A 31 8.57 18.07 5.69
C LEU A 31 7.92 18.93 6.76
N THR A 32 8.48 20.11 6.99
CA THR A 32 7.91 21.21 7.76
C THR A 32 7.44 22.34 6.84
N ARG A 33 6.58 23.22 7.35
CA ARG A 33 5.96 24.30 6.56
C ARG A 33 6.95 25.05 5.66
N GLY A 34 6.66 25.08 4.37
CA GLY A 34 7.45 25.77 3.36
C GLY A 34 8.69 25.02 2.87
N GLU A 35 9.04 23.89 3.49
CA GLU A 35 10.08 23.01 2.94
C GLU A 35 9.61 22.37 1.63
N ILE A 36 10.60 22.16 0.75
CA ILE A 36 10.42 21.65 -0.58
C ILE A 36 11.19 20.35 -0.72
N PHE A 37 10.57 19.36 -1.36
CA PHE A 37 11.24 18.14 -1.79
C PHE A 37 10.99 17.92 -3.28
N ASP A 38 12.06 17.97 -4.05
CA ASP A 38 12.06 17.68 -5.48
C ASP A 38 12.53 16.24 -5.72
N TYR A 39 11.81 15.49 -6.54
CA TYR A 39 12.20 14.13 -6.91
C TYR A 39 11.80 13.75 -8.33
N ALA A 40 12.46 12.72 -8.85
CA ALA A 40 12.08 12.00 -10.06
C ALA A 40 12.52 10.55 -9.90
N VAL A 41 11.75 9.59 -10.43
CA VAL A 41 12.09 8.16 -10.36
C VAL A 41 12.09 7.57 -11.77
N PRO A 42 13.22 7.62 -12.51
CA PRO A 42 13.29 7.11 -13.87
C PRO A 42 12.88 5.63 -13.96
N GLY A 43 12.01 5.30 -14.92
CA GLY A 43 11.52 3.93 -15.12
C GLY A 43 10.40 3.48 -14.17
N TYR A 44 9.95 4.36 -13.27
CA TYR A 44 8.84 4.10 -12.35
C TYR A 44 7.82 5.22 -12.43
N GLU A 45 6.54 4.83 -12.49
CA GLU A 45 5.45 5.73 -12.14
C GLU A 45 5.33 5.79 -10.61
N THR A 46 4.84 6.91 -10.07
CA THR A 46 4.68 7.07 -8.62
C THR A 46 3.30 7.59 -8.22
N CYS A 47 2.98 7.47 -6.94
CA CYS A 47 1.81 8.06 -6.32
C CYS A 47 2.23 8.76 -5.02
N VAL A 48 2.00 10.07 -4.95
CA VAL A 48 2.24 10.89 -3.76
C VAL A 48 1.00 10.83 -2.89
N VAL A 49 1.14 10.39 -1.64
CA VAL A 49 0.03 10.20 -0.69
C VAL A 49 0.42 10.79 0.67
N PRO A 50 -0.15 11.94 1.07
CA PRO A 50 0.03 12.46 2.42
C PRO A 50 -0.60 11.52 3.45
N ALA A 51 0.25 10.92 4.29
CA ALA A 51 -0.17 10.14 5.44
C ALA A 51 -0.72 11.06 6.54
N THR A 52 -0.04 12.19 6.76
CA THR A 52 -0.47 13.31 7.59
C THR A 52 -0.04 14.63 6.97
N GLY A 53 -0.70 15.71 7.37
CA GLY A 53 -0.44 17.05 6.86
C GLY A 53 -1.02 17.30 5.48
N THR A 54 -0.61 18.42 4.91
CA THR A 54 -1.07 18.93 3.61
C THR A 54 0.12 19.44 2.80
N VAL A 55 0.18 19.07 1.53
CA VAL A 55 1.23 19.49 0.58
C VAL A 55 0.63 20.01 -0.72
N ASP A 56 1.30 20.95 -1.36
CA ASP A 56 1.10 21.24 -2.78
C ASP A 56 2.01 20.33 -3.60
N VAL A 57 1.47 19.72 -4.66
CA VAL A 57 2.21 18.85 -5.58
C VAL A 57 2.25 19.49 -6.96
N ASP A 58 3.43 19.67 -7.52
CA ASP A 58 3.63 20.12 -8.91
C ASP A 58 4.32 19.00 -9.70
N VAL A 59 3.69 18.54 -10.77
CA VAL A 59 4.20 17.50 -11.67
C VAL A 59 4.51 18.13 -13.02
N GLU A 60 5.77 18.47 -13.26
CA GLU A 60 6.22 19.16 -14.48
C GLU A 60 5.38 20.40 -14.86
N GLY A 61 4.95 21.19 -13.87
CA GLY A 61 4.10 22.37 -14.04
C GLY A 61 2.59 22.12 -13.97
N ALA A 62 2.14 20.86 -13.85
CA ALA A 62 0.76 20.52 -13.51
C ALA A 62 0.58 20.57 -11.99
N GLY A 63 -0.14 21.57 -11.49
CA GLY A 63 -0.31 21.82 -10.06
C GLY A 63 -1.55 21.15 -9.45
N TYR A 64 -1.35 20.49 -8.31
CA TYR A 64 -2.36 19.88 -7.44
C TYR A 64 -2.23 20.45 -6.03
N PRO A 65 -2.92 21.56 -5.72
CA PRO A 65 -2.77 22.24 -4.44
C PRO A 65 -3.49 21.48 -3.32
N ALA A 66 -3.04 21.73 -2.09
CA ALA A 66 -3.67 21.30 -0.84
C ALA A 66 -4.05 19.81 -0.81
N LEU A 67 -3.12 18.94 -1.21
CA LEU A 67 -3.26 17.49 -1.11
C LEU A 67 -3.09 17.05 0.34
N GLY A 68 -4.06 16.30 0.86
CA GLY A 68 -4.03 15.75 2.22
C GLY A 68 -4.85 16.56 3.23
N ASN A 69 -5.62 15.83 4.04
CA ASN A 69 -6.58 16.38 5.01
C ASN A 69 -6.42 15.82 6.44
N ARG A 70 -5.42 14.96 6.67
CA ARG A 70 -5.22 14.25 7.95
C ARG A 70 -4.27 15.03 8.86
N GLY A 71 -4.60 15.10 10.15
CA GLY A 71 -3.84 15.89 11.12
C GLY A 71 -2.77 15.09 11.87
N VAL A 72 -3.22 14.26 12.82
CA VAL A 72 -2.37 13.56 13.78
C VAL A 72 -1.89 12.22 13.24
N ASP A 73 -2.81 11.43 12.65
CA ASP A 73 -2.48 10.11 12.13
C ASP A 73 -3.37 9.68 10.95
N VAL A 74 -3.09 8.49 10.42
CA VAL A 74 -3.74 7.93 9.22
C VAL A 74 -5.24 7.65 9.39
N TRP A 75 -5.76 7.60 10.62
CA TRP A 75 -7.18 7.36 10.90
C TRP A 75 -8.02 8.65 10.98
N ASP A 76 -7.40 9.83 10.96
CA ASP A 76 -8.11 11.12 11.10
C ASP A 76 -8.93 11.54 9.87
N GLY A 77 -8.88 10.77 8.79
CA GLY A 77 -9.55 11.14 7.56
C GLY A 77 -9.38 10.15 6.42
N GLU A 78 -9.73 10.63 5.23
CA GLU A 78 -9.64 9.89 3.99
C GLU A 78 -8.33 10.24 3.26
N PRO A 79 -7.61 9.25 2.70
CA PRO A 79 -6.42 9.53 1.93
C PRO A 79 -6.74 10.33 0.68
N GLU A 80 -5.76 11.10 0.23
CA GLU A 80 -5.74 11.68 -1.11
C GLU A 80 -4.42 11.27 -1.76
N GLY A 81 -4.38 11.29 -3.09
CA GLY A 81 -3.14 10.99 -3.80
C GLY A 81 -3.02 11.73 -5.12
N VAL A 82 -1.79 11.87 -5.61
CA VAL A 82 -1.50 12.33 -6.98
C VAL A 82 -0.75 11.22 -7.69
N TYR A 83 -1.29 10.77 -8.82
CA TYR A 83 -0.56 9.91 -9.75
C TYR A 83 0.46 10.74 -10.54
N VAL A 84 1.69 10.24 -10.58
CA VAL A 84 2.84 10.87 -11.22
C VAL A 84 3.37 9.92 -12.31
N PRO A 85 3.39 10.37 -13.58
CA PRO A 85 3.87 9.56 -14.70
C PRO A 85 5.35 9.16 -14.57
N VAL A 86 5.73 8.15 -15.36
CA VAL A 86 7.08 7.58 -15.34
C VAL A 86 8.16 8.64 -15.49
N GLY A 87 9.05 8.73 -14.49
CA GLY A 87 10.21 9.62 -14.52
C GLY A 87 9.92 11.12 -14.48
N ALA A 88 8.67 11.53 -14.29
CA ALA A 88 8.29 12.94 -14.26
C ALA A 88 8.93 13.67 -13.07
N THR A 89 9.44 14.88 -13.31
CA THR A 89 9.97 15.72 -12.22
C THR A 89 8.83 16.25 -11.37
N THR A 90 8.87 15.97 -10.07
CA THR A 90 7.81 16.31 -9.13
C THR A 90 8.35 17.13 -7.96
N ARG A 91 7.64 18.20 -7.62
CA ARG A 91 7.91 19.06 -6.47
C ARG A 91 6.82 18.93 -5.44
N LEU A 92 7.20 18.67 -4.20
CA LEU A 92 6.34 18.71 -3.02
C LEU A 92 6.66 19.97 -2.22
N THR A 93 5.64 20.74 -1.83
CA THR A 93 5.80 21.89 -0.92
C THR A 93 4.87 21.72 0.27
N CYS A 94 5.42 21.74 1.50
CA CYS A 94 4.62 21.54 2.70
C CYS A 94 3.79 22.78 3.06
N VAL A 95 2.47 22.60 3.19
CA VAL A 95 1.50 23.67 3.49
C VAL A 95 1.08 23.66 4.95
N SER A 96 1.02 22.50 5.59
CA SER A 96 0.77 22.36 7.04
C SER A 96 2.04 22.64 7.86
N ASP A 97 1.95 22.60 9.20
CA ASP A 97 3.13 22.77 10.06
C ASP A 97 4.16 21.64 9.85
N THR A 98 3.65 20.41 9.74
CA THR A 98 4.39 19.22 9.37
C THR A 98 3.56 18.36 8.42
N ALA A 99 4.22 17.56 7.59
CA ALA A 99 3.60 16.55 6.74
C ALA A 99 4.49 15.30 6.67
N GLU A 100 3.86 14.12 6.74
CA GLU A 100 4.49 12.84 6.38
C GLU A 100 3.85 12.36 5.06
N ILE A 101 4.67 12.20 4.03
CA ILE A 101 4.23 11.87 2.67
C ILE A 101 4.79 10.52 2.27
N PHE A 102 3.92 9.62 1.82
CA PHE A 102 4.29 8.36 1.21
C PHE A 102 4.40 8.54 -0.31
N ILE A 103 5.53 8.12 -0.88
CA ILE A 103 5.72 8.06 -2.33
C ILE A 103 5.79 6.58 -2.69
N ALA A 104 4.68 6.05 -3.19
CA ALA A 104 4.60 4.70 -3.74
C ALA A 104 5.04 4.71 -5.20
N GLY A 105 5.65 3.64 -5.71
CA GLY A 105 5.91 3.54 -7.14
C GLY A 105 5.91 2.12 -7.66
N ALA A 106 5.69 2.00 -8.97
CA ALA A 106 5.83 0.74 -9.69
C ALA A 106 6.58 0.92 -11.01
N LYS A 107 7.30 -0.11 -11.43
CA LYS A 107 8.05 -0.12 -12.69
C LYS A 107 7.08 -0.07 -13.87
N TYR A 108 7.27 0.90 -14.75
CA TYR A 108 6.42 1.09 -15.93
C TYR A 108 7.19 1.82 -17.04
N ASP A 109 6.81 1.57 -18.30
CA ASP A 109 7.58 1.98 -19.49
C ASP A 109 6.82 2.95 -20.41
N ARG A 110 5.64 3.42 -20.00
CA ARG A 110 4.85 4.40 -20.76
C ARG A 110 4.57 5.63 -19.92
N VAL A 111 4.61 6.78 -20.56
CA VAL A 111 4.20 8.05 -19.96
C VAL A 111 2.69 8.19 -20.10
N LEU A 112 2.02 8.46 -18.98
CA LEU A 112 0.58 8.75 -18.88
C LEU A 112 0.41 10.21 -18.41
N GLU A 113 -0.83 10.65 -18.20
CA GLU A 113 -1.13 11.99 -17.69
C GLU A 113 -1.23 11.99 -16.16
N PRO A 114 -0.70 13.01 -15.46
CA PRO A 114 -0.85 13.14 -14.03
C PRO A 114 -2.31 13.48 -13.66
N PHE A 115 -2.77 13.03 -12.49
CA PHE A 115 -4.09 13.37 -11.95
C PHE A 115 -4.12 13.19 -10.43
N ASP A 116 -5.06 13.85 -9.76
CA ASP A 116 -5.32 13.67 -8.34
C ASP A 116 -6.54 12.76 -8.07
N VAL A 117 -6.49 12.10 -6.91
CA VAL A 117 -7.58 11.34 -6.31
C VAL A 117 -7.87 12.02 -4.97
N ARG A 118 -9.06 12.59 -4.87
CA ARG A 118 -9.55 13.26 -3.66
C ARG A 118 -10.50 12.36 -2.88
N ALA A 119 -10.80 12.77 -1.65
CA ALA A 119 -11.59 11.96 -0.72
C ALA A 119 -12.94 11.47 -1.28
N ASP A 120 -13.57 12.24 -2.16
CA ASP A 120 -14.86 11.91 -2.80
C ASP A 120 -14.74 10.93 -3.99
N ALA A 121 -13.52 10.65 -4.45
CA ALA A 121 -13.24 9.77 -5.58
C ALA A 121 -12.69 8.38 -5.17
N LEU A 122 -12.58 8.11 -3.86
CA LEU A 122 -12.06 6.83 -3.35
C LEU A 122 -13.03 5.67 -3.56
N ASP A 123 -12.47 4.51 -3.96
CA ASP A 123 -13.20 3.24 -3.91
C ASP A 123 -12.98 2.58 -2.54
N LEU A 124 -14.06 2.51 -1.77
CA LEU A 124 -14.09 1.93 -0.44
C LEU A 124 -14.59 0.49 -0.48
N VAL A 125 -13.90 -0.38 0.25
CA VAL A 125 -14.29 -1.78 0.47
C VAL A 125 -14.27 -2.07 1.95
N GLN A 126 -15.34 -2.64 2.49
CA GLN A 126 -15.38 -3.09 3.87
C GLN A 126 -16.07 -4.45 3.96
N TYR A 127 -15.44 -5.40 4.63
CA TYR A 127 -15.87 -6.79 4.69
C TYR A 127 -15.25 -7.51 5.90
N GLY A 128 -15.64 -8.77 6.11
CA GLY A 128 -15.29 -9.53 7.31
C GLY A 128 -16.05 -9.05 8.56
N SER A 129 -15.68 -9.58 9.71
CA SER A 129 -16.30 -9.22 10.99
C SER A 129 -15.36 -9.36 12.17
N ASP A 130 -15.69 -8.72 13.29
CA ASP A 130 -14.93 -8.84 14.54
C ASP A 130 -14.99 -10.25 15.12
N ASP A 131 -16.05 -11.00 14.82
CA ASP A 131 -16.25 -12.40 15.21
C ASP A 131 -15.27 -13.33 14.48
N THR A 132 -15.15 -13.14 13.17
CA THR A 132 -14.17 -13.85 12.33
C THR A 132 -12.74 -13.32 12.46
N LYS A 133 -12.56 -12.20 13.18
CA LYS A 133 -11.32 -11.43 13.29
C LYS A 133 -10.74 -10.97 11.96
N THR A 134 -11.53 -10.90 10.89
CA THR A 134 -11.07 -10.50 9.54
C THR A 134 -11.70 -9.19 9.06
N HIS A 135 -12.27 -8.41 9.97
CA HIS A 135 -12.91 -7.14 9.67
C HIS A 135 -11.88 -6.15 9.11
N ARG A 136 -12.09 -5.73 7.85
CA ARG A 136 -11.16 -4.87 7.14
C ARG A 136 -11.89 -3.77 6.41
N LYS A 137 -11.28 -2.59 6.43
CA LYS A 137 -11.64 -1.46 5.58
C LYS A 137 -10.46 -1.16 4.67
N ILE A 138 -10.69 -1.21 3.37
CA ILE A 138 -9.71 -0.90 2.32
C ILE A 138 -10.15 0.39 1.63
N LYS A 139 -9.20 1.29 1.44
CA LYS A 139 -9.37 2.54 0.69
C LYS A 139 -8.42 2.49 -0.49
N HIS A 140 -8.96 2.27 -1.68
CA HIS A 140 -8.14 2.24 -2.89
C HIS A 140 -7.90 3.66 -3.39
N ILE A 141 -6.65 4.11 -3.35
CA ILE A 141 -6.23 5.41 -3.90
C ILE A 141 -6.07 5.26 -5.41
N LEU A 142 -5.27 4.28 -5.85
CA LEU A 142 -5.17 3.90 -7.26
C LEU A 142 -5.86 2.54 -7.47
N GLY A 143 -7.19 2.54 -7.38
CA GLY A 143 -8.07 1.37 -7.51
C GLY A 143 -8.54 1.05 -8.93
N ALA A 144 -9.59 0.23 -9.06
CA ALA A 144 -10.15 -0.18 -10.35
C ALA A 144 -10.76 0.99 -11.15
N SER A 145 -11.29 2.01 -10.47
CA SER A 145 -11.84 3.24 -11.08
C SER A 145 -10.84 4.02 -11.95
N HIS A 146 -9.54 3.79 -11.77
CA HIS A 146 -8.45 4.48 -12.47
C HIS A 146 -7.70 3.56 -13.44
N HIS A 147 -8.28 2.41 -13.80
CA HIS A 147 -7.63 1.39 -14.62
C HIS A 147 -6.98 1.92 -15.90
N ASP A 148 -7.66 2.83 -16.62
CA ASP A 148 -7.18 3.34 -17.91
C ASP A 148 -6.25 4.56 -17.78
N LYS A 149 -5.96 5.00 -16.56
CA LYS A 149 -5.15 6.21 -16.26
C LYS A 149 -3.84 5.91 -15.54
N VAL A 150 -3.63 4.67 -15.10
CA VAL A 150 -2.48 4.22 -14.31
C VAL A 150 -1.83 3.04 -15.02
N GLY A 151 -0.51 2.90 -14.95
CA GLY A 151 0.24 1.82 -15.54
C GLY A 151 0.02 0.47 -14.85
N ARG A 152 0.98 0.04 -14.03
CA ARG A 152 0.96 -1.22 -13.28
C ARG A 152 0.91 -1.04 -11.77
N LEU A 153 0.89 0.20 -11.29
CA LEU A 153 0.79 0.57 -9.89
C LEU A 153 -0.63 0.38 -9.35
N LEU A 154 -0.74 -0.26 -8.18
CA LEU A 154 -1.90 -0.21 -7.30
C LEU A 154 -1.45 0.32 -5.95
N VAL A 155 -2.23 1.26 -5.39
CA VAL A 155 -1.95 1.88 -4.10
C VAL A 155 -3.21 1.85 -3.26
N SER A 156 -3.12 1.35 -2.04
CA SER A 156 -4.26 1.20 -1.14
C SER A 156 -3.87 1.36 0.31
N GLU A 157 -4.80 1.84 1.11
CA GLU A 157 -4.70 1.84 2.56
C GLU A 157 -5.61 0.77 3.14
N LEU A 158 -5.07 -0.06 4.03
CA LEU A 158 -5.81 -1.12 4.69
C LEU A 158 -5.82 -0.89 6.19
N PHE A 159 -7.02 -0.98 6.75
CA PHE A 159 -7.28 -0.88 8.17
C PHE A 159 -7.83 -2.21 8.63
N THR A 160 -7.13 -2.85 9.56
CA THR A 160 -7.72 -3.90 10.37
C THR A 160 -8.67 -3.22 11.35
N VAL A 161 -9.97 -3.43 11.16
CA VAL A 161 -11.01 -2.80 11.96
C VAL A 161 -11.08 -3.51 13.31
N GLY A 162 -11.05 -2.73 14.39
CA GLY A 162 -10.98 -3.27 15.75
C GLY A 162 -9.58 -3.75 16.14
N ALA A 163 -9.47 -4.33 17.34
CA ALA A 163 -8.20 -4.73 17.93
C ALA A 163 -7.91 -6.23 17.81
N GLY A 164 -6.66 -6.58 17.48
CA GLY A 164 -6.21 -7.98 17.38
C GLY A 164 -6.76 -8.74 16.17
N GLY A 165 -7.15 -8.03 15.11
CA GLY A 165 -7.66 -8.61 13.88
C GLY A 165 -6.55 -9.10 12.92
N TRP A 166 -6.98 -9.78 11.87
CA TRP A 166 -6.19 -10.40 10.83
C TRP A 166 -6.41 -9.72 9.48
N SER A 167 -5.32 -9.63 8.71
CA SER A 167 -5.25 -9.12 7.35
C SER A 167 -4.46 -10.06 6.46
N GLY A 168 -4.53 -9.85 5.14
CA GLY A 168 -3.97 -10.79 4.16
C GLY A 168 -4.58 -12.20 4.24
N PHE A 169 -5.77 -12.33 4.85
CA PHE A 169 -6.42 -13.61 5.16
C PHE A 169 -7.78 -13.77 4.47
N PRO A 170 -8.17 -14.95 3.94
CA PRO A 170 -7.40 -16.18 3.85
C PRO A 170 -6.10 -15.94 3.09
N SER A 171 -5.09 -16.68 3.50
CA SER A 171 -3.74 -16.61 2.96
C SER A 171 -3.77 -16.68 1.43
N HIS A 172 -3.09 -15.73 0.78
CA HIS A 172 -2.97 -15.68 -0.67
C HIS A 172 -1.59 -15.22 -1.10
N LYS A 173 -1.27 -15.43 -2.37
CA LYS A 173 -0.02 -15.01 -3.02
C LYS A 173 -0.28 -14.48 -4.44
N HIS A 174 0.71 -13.80 -4.98
CA HIS A 174 0.75 -13.28 -6.36
C HIS A 174 2.22 -13.22 -6.84
N ASP A 175 2.89 -14.36 -6.73
CA ASP A 175 4.33 -14.53 -6.93
C ASP A 175 4.69 -15.28 -8.22
N THR A 176 3.69 -15.67 -9.00
CA THR A 176 3.85 -16.43 -10.23
C THR A 176 2.99 -15.83 -11.35
N ASP A 177 3.57 -15.62 -12.53
CA ASP A 177 2.85 -15.15 -13.71
C ASP A 177 2.24 -16.36 -14.46
N ARG A 178 1.08 -16.84 -13.99
CA ARG A 178 0.37 -18.03 -14.51
C ARG A 178 -1.10 -17.75 -14.77
N LEU A 179 -1.35 -16.81 -15.67
CA LEU A 179 -2.72 -16.42 -16.03
C LEU A 179 -3.49 -17.60 -16.66
N PRO A 180 -4.80 -17.75 -16.37
CA PRO A 180 -5.65 -16.80 -15.64
C PRO A 180 -5.65 -16.96 -14.10
N ASP A 181 -4.90 -17.92 -13.56
CA ASP A 181 -5.03 -18.35 -12.16
C ASP A 181 -4.31 -17.42 -11.18
N GLU A 182 -3.19 -16.82 -11.59
CA GLU A 182 -2.40 -15.91 -10.77
C GLU A 182 -1.63 -14.91 -11.64
N SER A 183 -1.54 -13.67 -11.17
CA SER A 183 -0.66 -12.65 -11.74
C SER A 183 0.57 -12.47 -10.85
N ARG A 184 1.69 -12.06 -11.45
CA ARG A 184 2.91 -11.70 -10.69
C ARG A 184 2.90 -10.23 -10.30
N HIS A 185 2.91 -9.97 -9.00
CA HIS A 185 3.02 -8.63 -8.41
C HIS A 185 4.03 -8.64 -7.26
N ASP A 186 4.94 -7.67 -7.24
CA ASP A 186 5.69 -7.37 -6.01
C ASP A 186 4.79 -6.57 -5.08
N GLU A 187 4.92 -6.80 -3.78
CA GLU A 187 4.13 -6.09 -2.79
C GLU A 187 5.01 -5.52 -1.68
N THR A 188 4.64 -4.33 -1.21
CA THR A 188 5.33 -3.64 -0.12
C THR A 188 4.33 -3.03 0.82
N TYR A 189 4.51 -3.31 2.11
CA TYR A 189 3.69 -2.78 3.20
C TYR A 189 4.48 -1.83 4.07
N ASN A 190 3.84 -0.74 4.51
CA ASN A 190 4.34 0.09 5.60
C ASN A 190 3.28 0.23 6.70
N PHE A 191 3.62 -0.14 7.93
CA PHE A 191 2.67 -0.34 9.01
C PHE A 191 2.54 0.87 9.94
N ARG A 192 1.32 1.10 10.45
CA ARG A 192 1.03 1.97 11.60
C ARG A 192 0.18 1.22 12.60
N PHE A 193 0.31 1.56 13.87
CA PHE A 193 -0.51 0.99 14.95
C PHE A 193 -1.20 2.07 15.76
N ARG A 194 -2.36 1.72 16.31
CA ARG A 194 -3.03 2.54 17.30
C ARG A 194 -3.28 1.72 18.58
N PRO A 195 -2.75 2.17 19.73
CA PRO A 195 -1.76 3.26 19.90
C PRO A 195 -0.44 3.00 19.16
N ASN A 196 0.36 4.03 18.94
CA ASN A 196 1.60 4.00 18.12
C ASN A 196 2.75 3.15 18.71
N TYR A 197 2.59 2.62 19.92
CA TYR A 197 3.48 1.60 20.50
C TYR A 197 2.93 0.17 20.34
N GLY A 198 1.85 0.02 19.58
CA GLY A 198 1.29 -1.27 19.22
C GLY A 198 2.21 -2.07 18.30
N SER A 199 1.87 -3.34 18.11
CA SER A 199 2.62 -4.24 17.23
C SER A 199 1.78 -5.42 16.74
N GLY A 200 2.35 -6.19 15.82
CA GLY A 200 1.72 -7.34 15.19
C GLY A 200 2.76 -8.34 14.69
N VAL A 201 2.29 -9.30 13.90
CA VAL A 201 3.13 -10.29 13.22
C VAL A 201 2.77 -10.31 11.75
N GLN A 202 3.77 -10.17 10.88
CA GLN A 202 3.66 -10.51 9.46
C GLN A 202 4.20 -11.93 9.27
N MET A 203 3.39 -12.82 8.71
CA MET A 203 3.84 -14.16 8.35
C MET A 203 4.16 -14.23 6.86
N LEU A 204 5.05 -15.15 6.50
CA LEU A 204 5.45 -15.38 5.12
C LEU A 204 5.72 -16.86 4.88
N GLN A 205 4.73 -17.54 4.33
CA GLN A 205 4.78 -18.96 4.03
C GLN A 205 5.10 -19.17 2.55
N ARG A 206 6.30 -19.66 2.24
CA ARG A 206 6.78 -19.81 0.86
C ARG A 206 6.13 -20.97 0.11
N VAL A 207 5.81 -22.04 0.84
CA VAL A 207 5.31 -23.30 0.28
C VAL A 207 4.07 -23.70 1.08
N ASP A 208 3.03 -24.14 0.37
CA ASP A 208 1.79 -24.59 1.01
C ASP A 208 2.08 -25.73 2.00
N ASN A 209 1.48 -25.65 3.19
CA ASN A 209 1.63 -26.60 4.30
C ASN A 209 3.05 -26.75 4.90
N GLU A 210 4.02 -25.92 4.52
CA GLU A 210 5.33 -25.86 5.19
C GLU A 210 5.43 -24.63 6.10
N PRO A 211 6.10 -24.69 7.26
CA PRO A 211 6.29 -23.52 8.10
C PRO A 211 6.96 -22.36 7.36
N GLY A 212 6.45 -21.15 7.56
CA GLY A 212 7.02 -19.91 7.05
C GLY A 212 7.82 -19.13 8.09
N ASP A 213 8.29 -17.97 7.66
CA ASP A 213 8.88 -16.98 8.57
C ASP A 213 7.79 -16.15 9.25
N ALA A 214 8.06 -15.70 10.48
CA ALA A 214 7.22 -14.77 11.20
C ALA A 214 8.06 -13.58 11.68
N TYR A 215 7.63 -12.38 11.31
CA TYR A 215 8.33 -11.13 11.62
C TYR A 215 7.50 -10.31 12.58
N HIS A 216 8.11 -9.89 13.69
CA HIS A 216 7.51 -8.91 14.60
C HIS A 216 7.51 -7.54 13.94
N ILE A 217 6.32 -6.97 13.74
CA ILE A 217 6.13 -5.66 13.11
C ILE A 217 5.66 -4.65 14.15
N VAL A 218 6.28 -3.47 14.15
CA VAL A 218 5.97 -2.32 15.02
C VAL A 218 5.64 -1.11 14.16
N ASP A 219 5.17 -0.02 14.77
CA ASP A 219 4.88 1.23 14.08
C ASP A 219 6.06 1.71 13.23
N GLY A 220 5.81 2.02 11.95
CA GLY A 220 6.83 2.41 10.98
C GLY A 220 7.55 1.25 10.27
N SER A 221 7.29 -0.01 10.63
CA SER A 221 7.91 -1.16 9.95
C SER A 221 7.54 -1.20 8.48
N THR A 222 8.50 -1.62 7.63
CA THR A 222 8.25 -1.89 6.20
C THR A 222 8.49 -3.37 5.91
N MET A 223 7.58 -4.02 5.18
CA MET A 223 7.71 -5.40 4.73
C MET A 223 7.74 -5.46 3.21
N LEU A 224 8.72 -6.17 2.66
CA LEU A 224 8.88 -6.41 1.22
C LEU A 224 8.46 -7.84 0.92
N ILE A 225 7.38 -8.07 0.21
CA ILE A 225 6.85 -9.41 -0.06
C ILE A 225 7.26 -9.82 -1.48
N ASP A 226 8.28 -10.66 -1.58
CA ASP A 226 8.81 -11.16 -2.86
C ASP A 226 8.05 -12.40 -3.37
N LYS A 227 7.56 -13.27 -2.46
CA LYS A 227 6.80 -14.48 -2.82
C LYS A 227 6.06 -15.13 -1.63
N GLY A 228 5.18 -16.08 -1.90
CA GLY A 228 4.50 -16.88 -0.88
C GLY A 228 3.29 -16.18 -0.24
N TYR A 229 2.62 -16.92 0.64
CA TYR A 229 1.44 -16.49 1.35
C TYR A 229 1.79 -15.55 2.52
N HIS A 230 1.07 -14.44 2.65
CA HIS A 230 1.49 -13.33 3.52
C HIS A 230 0.38 -12.74 4.40
N PRO A 231 -0.33 -13.53 5.24
CA PRO A 231 -1.24 -12.97 6.23
C PRO A 231 -0.48 -12.20 7.31
N CYS A 232 -1.14 -11.22 7.92
CA CYS A 232 -0.64 -10.49 9.08
C CYS A 232 -1.71 -10.34 10.16
N ALA A 233 -1.27 -10.22 11.41
CA ALA A 233 -2.15 -10.11 12.56
C ALA A 233 -1.68 -9.00 13.49
N ALA A 234 -2.61 -8.19 13.97
CA ALA A 234 -2.34 -7.27 15.08
C ALA A 234 -2.28 -8.06 16.40
N LEU A 235 -1.42 -7.67 17.35
CA LEU A 235 -1.50 -8.22 18.70
C LEU A 235 -2.80 -7.75 19.39
N PRO A 236 -3.30 -8.50 20.40
CA PRO A 236 -4.51 -8.11 21.12
C PRO A 236 -4.41 -6.70 21.71
N GLY A 237 -5.48 -5.92 21.54
CA GLY A 237 -5.58 -4.55 22.07
C GLY A 237 -5.03 -3.45 21.14
N TYR A 238 -4.48 -3.80 19.96
CA TYR A 238 -3.99 -2.83 18.98
C TYR A 238 -4.79 -2.89 17.68
N GLU A 239 -5.10 -1.71 17.14
CA GLU A 239 -5.55 -1.55 15.75
C GLU A 239 -4.32 -1.47 14.83
N MET A 240 -4.45 -1.95 13.60
CA MET A 240 -3.36 -1.99 12.63
C MET A 240 -3.79 -1.36 11.31
N TYR A 241 -2.98 -0.44 10.82
CA TYR A 241 -3.03 0.10 9.47
C TYR A 241 -1.81 -0.38 8.69
N TYR A 242 -1.96 -0.57 7.38
CA TYR A 242 -0.83 -0.69 6.47
C TYR A 242 -1.11 -0.07 5.11
N PHE A 243 -0.13 0.69 4.64
CA PHE A 243 -0.07 1.23 3.29
C PHE A 243 0.46 0.15 2.36
N THR A 244 -0.26 -0.12 1.27
CA THR A 244 0.03 -1.21 0.33
C THR A 244 0.39 -0.67 -1.04
N ILE A 245 1.52 -1.17 -1.55
CA ILE A 245 2.05 -0.87 -2.88
C ILE A 245 2.17 -2.19 -3.62
N LEU A 246 1.49 -2.31 -4.76
CA LEU A 246 1.62 -3.44 -5.66
C LEU A 246 2.10 -2.96 -7.03
N GLY A 247 3.16 -3.58 -7.53
CA GLY A 247 3.69 -3.39 -8.88
C GLY A 247 3.54 -4.66 -9.68
N GLY A 248 2.72 -4.62 -10.73
CA GLY A 248 2.51 -5.77 -11.61
C GLY A 248 3.65 -6.02 -12.59
N LEU A 249 3.96 -7.30 -12.87
CA LEU A 249 4.99 -7.67 -13.84
C LEU A 249 4.50 -7.54 -15.28
N SER A 250 3.41 -8.24 -15.61
CA SER A 250 2.87 -8.38 -16.96
C SER A 250 1.60 -7.54 -17.17
N GLN A 251 0.82 -7.33 -16.11
CA GLN A 251 -0.45 -6.62 -16.11
C GLN A 251 -0.68 -5.84 -14.82
N ARG A 252 -1.62 -4.88 -14.84
CA ARG A 252 -2.05 -4.14 -13.65
C ARG A 252 -2.95 -4.96 -12.75
N SER A 253 -4.03 -5.53 -13.31
CA SER A 253 -5.06 -6.22 -12.53
C SER A 253 -4.48 -7.38 -11.73
N LEU A 254 -4.83 -7.44 -10.45
CA LEU A 254 -4.35 -8.44 -9.53
C LEU A 254 -5.24 -9.69 -9.59
N LYS A 255 -4.62 -10.86 -9.84
CA LYS A 255 -5.24 -12.17 -9.66
C LYS A 255 -4.51 -12.88 -8.53
N GLN A 256 -5.14 -12.90 -7.36
CA GLN A 256 -4.60 -13.55 -6.17
C GLN A 256 -4.81 -15.06 -6.25
N TYR A 257 -3.79 -15.81 -5.84
CA TYR A 257 -3.87 -17.25 -5.66
C TYR A 257 -4.03 -17.56 -4.16
N PHE A 258 -5.26 -17.90 -3.75
CA PHE A 258 -5.53 -18.33 -2.39
C PHE A 258 -4.91 -19.69 -2.11
N GLN A 259 -4.48 -19.88 -0.86
CA GLN A 259 -3.88 -21.13 -0.42
C GLN A 259 -4.89 -22.28 -0.55
N PRO A 260 -4.66 -23.28 -1.41
CA PRO A 260 -5.67 -24.30 -1.73
C PRO A 260 -6.13 -25.08 -0.50
N THR A 261 -5.20 -25.37 0.42
CA THR A 261 -5.51 -26.08 1.68
C THR A 261 -6.48 -25.32 2.59
N HIS A 262 -6.66 -24.02 2.38
CA HIS A 262 -7.52 -23.15 3.18
C HIS A 262 -8.64 -22.50 2.37
N GLU A 263 -8.90 -22.98 1.15
CA GLU A 263 -9.90 -22.41 0.25
C GLU A 263 -11.28 -22.31 0.89
N GLU A 264 -11.67 -23.27 1.73
CA GLU A 264 -12.96 -23.26 2.43
C GLU A 264 -13.19 -22.01 3.29
N GLN A 265 -12.12 -21.36 3.77
CA GLN A 265 -12.23 -20.13 4.57
C GLN A 265 -12.75 -18.94 3.76
N LEU A 266 -12.66 -19.01 2.43
CA LEU A 266 -13.29 -18.05 1.55
C LEU A 266 -14.82 -18.05 1.67
N HIS A 267 -15.41 -19.11 2.22
CA HIS A 267 -16.84 -19.22 2.45
C HIS A 267 -17.25 -18.92 3.90
N THR A 268 -16.28 -18.70 4.80
CA THR A 268 -16.55 -18.38 6.21
C THR A 268 -16.45 -16.88 6.51
N ILE A 269 -15.80 -16.10 5.64
CA ILE A 269 -15.60 -14.66 5.83
C ILE A 269 -16.69 -13.87 5.08
N PRO A 270 -17.55 -13.11 5.78
CA PRO A 270 -18.59 -12.32 5.14
C PRO A 270 -18.02 -11.32 4.13
N GLY A 271 -18.59 -11.27 2.93
CA GLY A 271 -18.28 -10.26 1.89
C GLY A 271 -16.92 -10.44 1.17
N ILE A 272 -16.16 -11.50 1.45
CA ILE A 272 -14.84 -11.68 0.83
C ILE A 272 -14.92 -11.93 -0.69
N MET A 273 -15.96 -12.64 -1.15
CA MET A 273 -16.16 -12.91 -2.57
C MET A 273 -16.38 -11.64 -3.39
N ASP A 274 -17.13 -10.68 -2.82
CA ASP A 274 -17.37 -9.39 -3.46
C ASP A 274 -16.09 -8.56 -3.55
N MET A 275 -15.25 -8.62 -2.51
CA MET A 275 -13.93 -7.99 -2.52
C MET A 275 -13.04 -8.58 -3.62
N VAL A 276 -12.95 -9.92 -3.73
CA VAL A 276 -12.14 -10.58 -4.77
C VAL A 276 -12.60 -10.17 -6.18
N ALA A 277 -13.90 -9.94 -6.38
CA ALA A 277 -14.42 -9.47 -7.66
C ALA A 277 -13.99 -8.03 -8.00
N LYS A 278 -13.75 -7.15 -7.02
CA LYS A 278 -13.30 -5.76 -7.26
C LYS A 278 -11.87 -5.66 -7.78
N PHE A 279 -11.03 -6.65 -7.50
CA PHE A 279 -9.67 -6.71 -8.03
C PHE A 279 -9.59 -7.29 -9.45
N LYS A 280 -10.69 -7.88 -9.96
CA LYS A 280 -10.71 -8.54 -11.26
C LYS A 280 -10.71 -7.56 -12.42
#